data_AF-A0A2D1U637-F1
#
_entry.id   AF-A0A2D1U637-F1
#
_cell.length_a   1.000
_cell.length_b   1.000
_cell.length_c   1.000
_cell.angle_alpha   90.00
_cell.angle_beta   90.00
_cell.angle_gamma   90.00
#
_symmetry.space_group_name_H-M   'P 1'
#
loop_
_entity.id
_entity.type
_entity.pdbx_description
1 polymer ?
#
loop_
_entity_poly.entity_id
_entity_poly.type
_entity_poly.pdbx_seq_one_letter_code
_entity_poly.pdbx_strand_id
1 'polypeptide(L)' 'MNMDQPHFMERSFDFLNHIPAEGKIMITNFLEYVVKPGNAFMSQALLQLNKYYCTQKKCLNCGIGIKILKK' A
#
# COMPACT_ATOMS: atom_id res chain seq x y z
N MET A 1 -16.91 -23.27 2.61
CA MET A 1 -15.65 -22.92 1.91
C MET A 1 -14.68 -22.44 2.96
N ASN A 2 -13.65 -23.21 3.28
CA ASN A 2 -12.64 -22.81 4.28
C ASN A 2 -11.69 -21.80 3.64
N MET A 3 -11.71 -20.57 4.13
CA MET A 3 -10.94 -19.42 3.64
C MET A 3 -9.45 -19.49 4.03
N ASP A 4 -9.09 -20.34 4.99
CA ASP A 4 -7.76 -20.40 5.62
C ASP A 4 -6.75 -21.32 4.91
N GLN A 5 -6.92 -21.61 3.62
CA GLN A 5 -5.90 -22.38 2.89
C GLN A 5 -4.80 -21.42 2.38
N PRO A 6 -3.53 -21.56 2.81
CA PRO A 6 -2.45 -20.64 2.45
C PRO A 6 -2.27 -20.45 0.94
N HIS A 7 -2.51 -21.51 0.16
CA HIS A 7 -2.36 -21.48 -1.30
C HIS A 7 -3.35 -20.54 -2.00
N PHE A 8 -4.53 -20.27 -1.41
CA PHE A 8 -5.47 -19.30 -1.98
C PHE A 8 -4.96 -17.87 -1.77
N MET A 9 -4.37 -17.57 -0.62
CA MET A 9 -3.78 -16.26 -0.36
C MET A 9 -2.61 -15.97 -1.30
N GLU A 10 -1.72 -16.95 -1.49
CA GLU A 10 -0.59 -16.84 -2.41
C GLU A 10 -1.07 -16.59 -3.85
N ARG A 11 -2.05 -17.37 -4.31
CA ARG A 11 -2.66 -17.18 -5.63
C ARG A 11 -3.33 -15.81 -5.79
N SER A 12 -3.97 -15.31 -4.73
CA SER A 12 -4.56 -13.97 -4.74
C SER A 12 -3.49 -12.88 -4.86
N PHE A 13 -2.35 -13.01 -4.19
CA PHE A 13 -1.25 -12.07 -4.35
C PHE A 13 -0.66 -12.11 -5.77
N ASP A 14 -0.50 -13.30 -6.35
CA ASP A 14 -0.05 -13.43 -7.74
C ASP A 14 -0.97 -12.70 -8.71
N PHE A 15 -2.29 -12.85 -8.55
CA PHE A 15 -3.26 -12.11 -9.36
C PHE A 15 -3.14 -10.60 -9.20
N LEU A 16 -3.05 -10.11 -7.95
CA LEU A 16 -2.90 -8.68 -7.69
C LEU A 16 -1.59 -8.10 -8.25
N ASN A 17 -0.54 -8.91 -8.39
CA ASN A 17 0.71 -8.48 -9.01
C ASN A 17 0.62 -8.30 -10.54
N HIS A 18 -0.34 -8.97 -11.20
CA HIS A 18 -0.52 -8.91 -12.65
C HIS A 18 -1.62 -7.95 -13.12
N ILE A 19 -2.43 -7.45 -12.19
CA ILE A 19 -3.46 -6.44 -12.49
C ILE A 19 -2.81 -5.05 -12.46
N PRO A 20 -3.09 -4.16 -13.42
CA PRO A 20 -2.61 -2.78 -13.37
C PRO A 20 -2.97 -2.09 -12.06
N ALA A 21 -2.13 -1.14 -11.62
CA ALA A 21 -2.44 -0.32 -10.45
C ALA A 21 -3.82 0.35 -10.60
N GLU A 22 -4.59 0.38 -9.52
CA GLU A 22 -5.95 0.90 -9.58
C GLU A 22 -5.96 2.42 -9.75
N GLY A 23 -6.76 2.91 -10.70
CA GLY A 23 -6.69 4.30 -11.19
C GLY A 23 -7.39 5.37 -10.36
N LYS A 24 -7.85 5.07 -9.13
CA LYS A 24 -8.58 6.04 -8.27
C LYS A 24 -8.11 6.06 -6.82
N ILE A 25 -6.92 5.56 -6.54
CA ILE A 25 -6.51 5.49 -5.15
C ILE A 25 -6.19 6.89 -4.67
N MET A 26 -6.96 7.35 -3.68
CA MET A 26 -6.67 8.49 -2.82
C MET A 26 -5.41 8.19 -1.99
N ILE A 27 -4.30 7.90 -2.67
CA ILE A 27 -2.96 7.88 -2.12
C ILE A 27 -2.65 9.34 -1.92
N THR A 28 -2.30 9.73 -0.70
CA THR A 28 -1.91 11.11 -0.44
C THR A 28 -0.79 11.49 -1.40
N ASN A 29 -0.84 12.71 -1.97
CA ASN A 29 0.14 13.17 -2.97
C ASN A 29 1.59 12.85 -2.56
N PHE A 30 1.89 12.96 -1.27
CA PHE A 30 3.16 12.53 -0.67
C PHE A 30 3.60 11.11 -1.04
N LEU A 31 2.72 10.11 -0.87
CA LEU A 31 3.07 8.72 -1.12
C LEU A 31 3.36 8.47 -2.61
N GLU A 32 2.68 9.17 -3.54
CA GLU A 32 3.03 9.10 -4.97
C GLU A 32 4.41 9.67 -5.28
N TYR A 33 4.87 10.71 -4.55
CA TYR A 33 6.24 11.21 -4.68
C TYR A 33 7.30 10.23 -4.14
N VAL A 34 6.93 9.35 -3.21
CA VAL A 34 7.85 8.35 -2.65
C VAL A 34 7.83 7.06 -3.49
N VAL A 35 6.64 6.59 -3.88
CA VAL A 35 6.43 5.33 -4.62
C VAL A 35 5.24 5.47 -5.56
N LYS A 36 5.47 5.22 -6.85
CA LYS A 36 4.39 5.04 -7.84
C LYS A 36 4.01 3.55 -7.91
N PRO A 37 2.75 3.15 -7.63
CA PRO A 37 2.37 1.74 -7.71
C PRO A 37 2.36 1.25 -9.17
N GLY A 38 2.95 0.07 -9.41
CA GLY A 38 2.98 -0.57 -10.72
C GLY A 38 1.85 -1.57 -10.96
N ASN A 39 1.25 -2.09 -9.89
CA ASN A 39 0.20 -3.11 -9.95
C ASN A 39 -0.82 -2.94 -8.81
N ALA A 40 -1.91 -3.72 -8.86
CA ALA A 40 -3.00 -3.66 -7.90
C ALA A 40 -2.54 -4.01 -6.47
N PHE A 41 -1.60 -4.95 -6.32
CA PHE A 41 -1.03 -5.31 -5.01
C PHE A 41 -0.42 -4.08 -4.32
N MET A 42 0.48 -3.37 -5.02
CA MET A 42 1.11 -2.17 -4.49
C MET A 42 0.11 -1.06 -4.23
N SER A 43 -0.81 -0.83 -5.17
CA SER A 43 -1.79 0.25 -5.05
C SER A 43 -2.71 0.00 -3.85
N GLN A 44 -3.16 -1.24 -3.63
CA GLN A 44 -3.94 -1.63 -2.45
C GLN A 44 -3.15 -1.53 -1.15
N ALA A 45 -1.88 -1.97 -1.12
CA ALA A 45 -1.03 -1.84 0.06
C ALA A 45 -0.86 -0.37 0.47
N LEU A 46 -0.64 0.53 -0.51
CA LEU A 46 -0.51 1.97 -0.27
C LEU A 46 -1.83 2.60 0.20
N LEU A 47 -2.98 2.18 -0.34
CA LEU A 47 -4.30 2.63 0.13
C LEU A 47 -4.51 2.28 1.61
N GLN A 48 -4.21 1.04 1.99
CA GLN A 48 -4.36 0.55 3.36
C GLN A 48 -3.40 1.27 4.32
N LEU A 49 -2.13 1.41 3.93
CA LEU A 49 -1.15 2.19 4.67
C LEU A 49 -1.62 3.63 4.86
N ASN A 50 -2.13 4.26 3.79
CA ASN A 50 -2.62 5.63 3.88
C ASN A 50 -3.79 5.74 4.88
N LYS A 51 -4.81 4.90 4.72
CA LYS A 51 -6.04 4.92 5.52
C LYS A 51 -5.80 4.63 7.01
N TYR A 52 -5.02 3.61 7.34
CA TYR A 52 -4.89 3.13 8.72
C TYR A 52 -3.63 3.62 9.43
N TYR A 53 -2.67 4.20 8.69
CA TYR A 53 -1.40 4.65 9.23
C TYR A 53 -1.19 6.15 9.02
N CYS A 54 -1.13 6.60 7.76
CA CYS A 54 -0.80 7.99 7.44
C CYS A 54 -1.89 8.98 7.87
N THR A 55 -3.17 8.68 7.63
CA THR A 55 -4.30 9.55 8.04
C THR A 55 -4.36 9.73 9.56
N GLN A 56 -3.91 8.72 10.32
CA GLN A 56 -3.78 8.79 11.78
C GLN A 56 -2.46 9.45 12.24
N LYS A 57 -1.66 10.00 11.31
CA LYS A 57 -0.35 10.63 11.56
C LYS A 57 0.69 9.70 12.20
N LYS A 58 0.51 8.37 12.12
CA LYS A 58 1.51 7.41 12.64
C LYS A 58 2.84 7.50 11.89
N CYS A 59 2.84 8.03 10.67
CA CYS A 59 4.05 8.29 9.88
C CYS A 59 5.03 9.27 10.54
N LEU A 60 4.58 10.15 11.45
CA LEU A 60 5.46 11.05 12.21
C LEU A 60 6.43 10.29 13.12
N ASN A 61 6.10 9.02 13.42
CA ASN A 61 6.89 8.14 14.27
C ASN A 61 7.50 6.96 13.51
N CYS A 62 7.30 6.86 12.18
CA CYS A 62 7.85 5.75 11.40
C CYS A 62 9.22 6.10 10.80
N GLY A 63 10.09 5.10 10.59
CA GLY A 63 11.44 5.34 10.08
C GLY A 63 11.48 6.06 8.73
N ILE A 64 10.50 5.77 7.84
CA ILE A 64 10.37 6.44 6.53
C ILE A 64 9.98 7.91 6.73
N GLY A 65 8.93 8.17 7.49
CA GLY A 65 8.43 9.52 7.73
C GLY A 65 9.43 10.39 8.49
N ILE A 66 10.08 9.85 9.51
CA ILE A 66 11.17 10.53 10.24
C ILE A 66 12.31 10.88 9.29
N LYS A 67 12.74 9.94 8.43
CA LYS A 67 13.81 10.21 7.45
C LYS A 67 13.44 11.33 6.47
N ILE A 68 12.17 11.45 6.11
CA ILE A 68 11.67 12.48 5.20
C ILE A 68 11.56 13.84 5.91
N LEU A 69 11.17 13.85 7.19
CA LEU A 69 11.03 15.06 8.00
C LEU A 69 12.38 15.61 8.50
N LYS A 70 13.39 14.77 8.69
CA LYS A 70 14.75 15.14 9.15
C LYS A 70 15.60 15.84 8.06
N LYS A 71 14.98 16.64 7.21
CA LYS A 71 15.72 17.45 6.24
C LYS A 71 16.41 18.63 6.92
#